data_AF-A0A7R9LYY3-F1
#
_entry.id   AF-A0A7R9LYY3-F1
#
_cell.length_a   1.000
_cell.length_b   1.000
_cell.length_c   1.000
_cell.angle_alpha   90.00
_cell.angle_beta   90.00
_cell.angle_gamma   90.00
#
_symmetry.space_group_name_H-M   'P 1'
#
loop_
_entity.id
_entity.type
_entity.pdbx_description
1 polymer ?
#
loop_
_entity_poly.entity_id
_entity_poly.type
_entity_poly.pdbx_seq_one_letter_code
_entity_poly.pdbx_strand_id
1 'polypeptide(L)'
;MNVIRTGEPHIREFLLQQLGQMIAIVKIHIRSYLDEIFRVVREFWTTNSPMQTTLINVVEQIVIALGGEFKIYVPYLIPHILRVFANDKSVRRSVTVKLLNALQSFGTNLDDYMHLLIPPIVRLFESSDIKDSDVKIAALK
;
A
#
# COMPACT_ATOMS: atom_id res chain seq x y z
N MET A 1 -13.67 -8.04 12.33
CA MET A 1 -13.65 -6.87 11.39
C MET A 1 -15.03 -6.41 10.87
N ASN A 2 -16.16 -6.82 11.45
CA ASN A 2 -17.48 -6.49 10.88
C ASN A 2 -17.81 -4.99 10.95
N VAL A 3 -17.38 -4.28 11.99
CA VAL A 3 -17.63 -2.84 12.14
C VAL A 3 -16.99 -2.01 11.02
N ILE A 4 -15.78 -2.38 10.56
CA ILE A 4 -15.14 -1.73 9.39
C ILE A 4 -15.96 -1.98 8.12
N ARG A 5 -16.52 -3.18 7.98
CA ARG A 5 -17.29 -3.57 6.79
C ARG A 5 -18.65 -2.90 6.72
N THR A 6 -19.31 -2.71 7.86
CA THR A 6 -20.68 -2.16 7.94
C THR A 6 -20.74 -0.67 8.23
N GLY A 7 -19.62 -0.04 8.63
CA GLY A 7 -19.55 1.39 8.91
C GLY A 7 -19.61 2.26 7.66
N GLU A 8 -20.04 3.51 7.83
CA GLU A 8 -19.99 4.53 6.78
C GLU A 8 -18.55 4.78 6.30
N PRO A 9 -18.33 5.23 5.05
CA PRO A 9 -16.98 5.40 4.48
C PRO A 9 -16.01 6.20 5.35
N HIS A 10 -16.47 7.29 5.98
CA HIS A 10 -15.62 8.13 6.83
C HIS A 10 -15.23 7.44 8.15
N ILE A 11 -16.18 6.74 8.78
CA ILE A 11 -15.93 5.93 9.98
C ILE A 11 -14.97 4.79 9.63
N ARG A 12 -15.16 4.15 8.48
CA ARG A 12 -14.29 3.07 8.00
C ARG A 12 -12.85 3.55 7.82
N GLU A 13 -12.66 4.70 7.19
CA GLU A 13 -11.34 5.30 7.02
C GLU A 13 -10.68 5.58 8.37
N PHE A 14 -11.41 6.20 9.30
CA PHE A 14 -10.93 6.42 10.66
C PHE A 14 -10.53 5.12 11.36
N LEU A 15 -11.36 4.07 11.30
CA LEU A 15 -11.05 2.77 11.91
C LEU A 15 -9.81 2.11 11.30
N LEU A 16 -9.59 2.25 9.99
CA LEU A 16 -8.37 1.75 9.35
C LEU A 16 -7.13 2.54 9.77
N GLN A 17 -7.24 3.85 9.99
CA GLN A 17 -6.16 4.64 10.57
C GLN A 17 -5.81 4.16 11.98
N GLN A 18 -6.82 3.92 12.82
CA GLN A 18 -6.61 3.38 14.18
C GLN A 18 -6.02 1.96 14.14
N LEU A 19 -6.43 1.13 13.18
CA LEU A 19 -5.85 -0.20 12.98
C LEU A 19 -4.35 -0.09 12.65
N GLY A 20 -3.95 0.85 11.79
CA GLY A 20 -2.54 1.10 11.50
C GLY A 20 -1.74 1.47 12.76
N GLN A 21 -2.27 2.36 13.61
CA GLN A 21 -1.64 2.72 14.89
C GLN A 21 -1.53 1.52 15.83
N MET A 22 -2.58 0.70 15.91
CA MET A 22 -2.57 -0.52 16.71
C MET A 22 -1.51 -1.50 16.23
N ILE A 23 -1.37 -1.71 14.93
CA ILE A 23 -0.34 -2.58 14.34
C ILE A 23 1.06 -2.07 14.71
N ALA A 24 1.29 -0.76 14.66
CA ALA A 24 2.58 -0.15 15.01
C ALA A 24 2.98 -0.42 16.47
N ILE A 25 2.00 -0.45 17.38
CA ILE A 25 2.20 -0.70 18.82
C ILE A 25 2.35 -2.20 19.09
N VAL A 26 1.46 -3.02 18.55
CA VAL A 26 1.37 -4.46 18.81
C VAL A 26 2.47 -5.26 18.11
N LYS A 27 2.96 -4.77 16.97
CA LYS A 27 4.03 -5.36 16.15
C LYS A 27 3.74 -6.82 15.80
N ILE A 28 4.70 -7.71 16.02
CA ILE A 28 4.69 -9.11 15.60
C ILE A 28 3.49 -9.91 16.13
N HIS A 29 2.88 -9.48 17.24
CA HIS A 29 1.74 -10.15 17.86
C HIS A 29 0.44 -10.01 17.05
N ILE A 30 0.40 -9.18 16.00
CA ILE A 30 -0.76 -9.07 15.11
C ILE A 30 -0.93 -10.28 14.17
N ARG A 31 0.08 -11.17 14.10
CA ARG A 31 0.15 -12.27 13.12
C ARG A 31 -1.12 -13.08 12.97
N SER A 32 -1.78 -13.43 14.08
CA SER A 32 -3.01 -14.23 14.07
C SER A 32 -4.23 -13.56 13.43
N TYR A 33 -4.16 -12.25 13.19
CA TYR A 33 -5.25 -11.45 12.61
C TYR A 33 -5.00 -11.05 11.14
N LEU A 34 -3.82 -11.36 10.60
CA LEU A 34 -3.39 -10.84 9.31
C LEU A 34 -4.25 -11.30 8.15
N ASP A 35 -4.72 -12.55 8.15
CA ASP A 35 -5.61 -13.03 7.09
C ASP A 35 -6.89 -12.19 7.01
N GLU A 36 -7.48 -11.84 8.15
CA GLU A 36 -8.67 -11.00 8.20
C GLU A 36 -8.36 -9.55 7.82
N ILE A 37 -7.20 -9.03 8.24
CA ILE A 37 -6.72 -7.69 7.88
C ILE A 37 -6.49 -7.57 6.37
N PHE A 38 -5.77 -8.50 5.76
CA PHE A 38 -5.55 -8.52 4.32
C PHE A 38 -6.84 -8.71 3.54
N ARG A 39 -7.79 -9.49 4.05
CA ARG A 39 -9.12 -9.60 3.43
C ARG A 39 -9.82 -8.23 3.37
N VAL A 40 -9.77 -7.46 4.46
CA VAL A 40 -10.32 -6.09 4.50
C VAL A 40 -9.54 -5.15 3.58
N VAL A 41 -8.21 -5.21 3.60
CA VAL A 41 -7.36 -4.37 2.73
C VAL A 41 -7.71 -4.59 1.26
N ARG A 42 -7.77 -5.84 0.81
CA ARG A 42 -8.10 -6.17 -0.59
C ARG A 42 -9.48 -5.72 -1.00
N GLU A 43 -10.47 -5.86 -0.12
CA GLU A 43 -11.86 -5.51 -0.38
C GLU A 43 -12.05 -4.00 -0.55
N PHE A 44 -11.37 -3.19 0.25
CA PHE A 44 -11.52 -1.73 0.21
C PHE A 44 -10.49 -1.01 -0.66
N TRP A 45 -9.49 -1.71 -1.20
CA TRP A 45 -8.51 -1.14 -2.13
C TRP A 45 -9.08 -1.02 -3.54
N THR A 46 -10.00 -0.07 -3.71
CA THR A 46 -10.63 0.29 -4.97
C THR A 46 -9.93 1.49 -5.63
N THR A 47 -10.02 1.57 -6.96
CA THR A 47 -9.39 2.65 -7.74
C THR A 47 -10.04 4.00 -7.43
N ASN A 48 -9.24 5.06 -7.29
CA ASN A 48 -9.70 6.43 -7.00
C ASN A 48 -10.46 6.59 -5.67
N SER A 49 -10.32 5.63 -4.74
CA SER A 49 -10.89 5.76 -3.40
C SER A 49 -10.01 6.68 -2.54
N PRO A 50 -10.59 7.63 -1.79
CA PRO A 50 -9.83 8.46 -0.86
C PRO A 50 -9.08 7.61 0.20
N MET A 51 -9.58 6.40 0.48
CA MET A 51 -9.00 5.48 1.45
C MET A 51 -7.69 4.82 1.00
N GLN A 52 -7.27 4.95 -0.27
CA GLN A 52 -6.05 4.30 -0.78
C GLN A 52 -4.82 4.66 0.06
N THR A 53 -4.68 5.93 0.44
CA THR A 53 -3.59 6.42 1.30
C THR A 53 -3.59 5.72 2.67
N THR A 54 -4.77 5.58 3.29
CA THR A 54 -4.91 4.89 4.57
C THR A 54 -4.58 3.41 4.46
N LEU A 55 -5.03 2.74 3.40
CA LEU A 55 -4.74 1.33 3.16
C LEU A 55 -3.24 1.08 2.93
N ILE A 56 -2.57 1.97 2.19
CA ILE A 56 -1.12 1.93 2.01
C ILE A 56 -0.41 2.06 3.36
N ASN A 57 -0.85 2.99 4.22
CA ASN A 57 -0.31 3.13 5.58
C ASN A 57 -0.47 1.85 6.41
N VAL A 58 -1.66 1.22 6.37
CA VAL A 58 -1.90 -0.03 7.11
C VAL A 58 -0.93 -1.12 6.63
N VAL A 59 -0.76 -1.28 5.31
CA VAL A 59 0.18 -2.26 4.76
C VAL A 59 1.62 -1.95 5.16
N GLU A 60 2.02 -0.68 5.11
CA GLU A 60 3.34 -0.22 5.55
C GLU A 60 3.60 -0.58 7.03
N GLN A 61 2.62 -0.37 7.92
CA GLN A 61 2.75 -0.76 9.33
C GLN A 61 2.85 -2.28 9.52
N ILE A 62 2.16 -3.07 8.70
CA ILE A 62 2.27 -4.55 8.73
C ILE A 62 3.68 -4.99 8.33
N VAL A 63 4.23 -4.42 7.25
CA VAL A 63 5.58 -4.72 6.77
C VAL A 63 6.61 -4.46 7.86
N ILE A 64 6.54 -3.27 8.49
CA ILE A 64 7.44 -2.87 9.58
C ILE A 64 7.29 -3.80 10.79
N ALA A 65 6.06 -4.21 11.11
CA ALA A 65 5.77 -5.09 12.24
C ALA A 65 6.27 -6.52 12.06
N LEU A 66 6.29 -7.04 10.82
CA LEU A 66 6.57 -8.45 10.51
C LEU A 66 7.96 -8.73 9.94
N GLY A 67 8.58 -7.74 9.28
CA GLY A 67 9.83 -7.96 8.56
C GLY A 67 9.69 -9.01 7.46
N GLY A 68 10.51 -10.06 7.49
CA GLY A 68 10.55 -11.10 6.45
C GLY A 68 9.30 -11.97 6.36
N GLU A 69 8.51 -12.06 7.44
CA GLU A 69 7.28 -12.87 7.43
C GLU A 69 6.16 -12.25 6.61
N PHE A 70 6.27 -10.96 6.30
CA PHE A 70 5.35 -10.29 5.39
C PHE A 70 5.38 -10.89 3.99
N LYS A 71 6.50 -11.53 3.58
CA LYS A 71 6.72 -12.02 2.21
C LYS A 71 5.58 -12.90 1.68
N ILE A 72 4.93 -13.70 2.51
CA ILE A 72 3.80 -14.56 2.11
C ILE A 72 2.57 -13.78 1.64
N TYR A 73 2.44 -12.51 2.04
CA TYR A 73 1.31 -11.66 1.69
C TYR A 73 1.55 -10.79 0.45
N VAL A 74 2.81 -10.62 0.03
CA VAL A 74 3.22 -9.84 -1.14
C VAL A 74 2.46 -10.22 -2.42
N PRO A 75 2.31 -11.52 -2.80
CA PRO A 75 1.62 -11.87 -4.05
C PRO A 75 0.18 -11.34 -4.11
N TYR A 76 -0.48 -11.18 -2.96
CA TYR A 76 -1.84 -10.63 -2.91
C TYR A 76 -1.89 -9.12 -3.10
N LEU A 77 -0.78 -8.40 -2.89
CA LEU A 77 -0.69 -6.95 -3.05
C LEU A 77 -0.24 -6.53 -4.44
N ILE A 78 0.55 -7.36 -5.14
CA ILE A 78 1.08 -7.03 -6.47
C ILE A 78 0.00 -6.55 -7.45
N PRO A 79 -1.18 -7.20 -7.59
CA PRO A 79 -2.23 -6.73 -8.50
C PRO A 79 -2.75 -5.33 -8.14
N HIS A 80 -2.81 -5.00 -6.84
CA HIS A 80 -3.25 -3.68 -6.37
C HIS A 80 -2.17 -2.62 -6.62
N ILE A 81 -0.90 -2.94 -6.38
CA ILE A 81 0.26 -2.06 -6.65
C ILE A 81 0.30 -1.69 -8.13
N LEU A 82 0.28 -2.68 -9.02
CA LEU A 82 0.31 -2.47 -10.47
C LEU A 82 -0.90 -1.65 -10.94
N ARG A 83 -2.08 -1.86 -10.33
CA ARG A 83 -3.28 -1.08 -10.63
C ARG A 83 -3.12 0.39 -10.26
N VAL A 84 -2.48 0.70 -9.12
CA VAL A 84 -2.18 2.09 -8.73
C VAL A 84 -1.25 2.72 -9.77
N PHE A 85 -0.13 2.07 -10.12
CA PHE A 85 0.80 2.61 -11.12
C PHE A 85 0.15 2.91 -12.48
N ALA A 86 -0.80 2.08 -12.90
CA ALA A 86 -1.48 2.24 -14.18
C ALA A 86 -2.62 3.28 -14.16
N ASN A 87 -3.31 3.47 -13.04
CA ASN A 87 -4.61 4.17 -13.01
C ASN A 87 -4.71 5.33 -12.02
N ASP A 88 -3.63 5.70 -11.32
CA ASP A 88 -3.67 6.79 -10.36
C ASP A 88 -3.97 8.14 -11.04
N LYS A 89 -5.15 8.69 -10.71
CA LYS A 89 -5.62 10.01 -11.14
C LYS A 89 -5.64 11.03 -10.00
N SER A 90 -5.08 10.70 -8.84
CA SER A 90 -5.00 11.63 -7.73
C SER A 90 -4.19 12.87 -8.11
N VAL A 91 -4.46 13.99 -7.44
CA VAL A 91 -3.71 15.22 -7.65
C VAL A 91 -2.22 14.92 -7.47
N ARG A 92 -1.42 15.26 -8.49
CA ARG A 92 0.02 15.02 -8.53
C ARG A 92 0.46 13.55 -8.37
N ARG A 93 -0.45 12.60 -8.65
CA ARG A 93 -0.25 11.17 -8.39
C ARG A 93 0.20 10.89 -6.95
N SER A 94 -0.36 11.63 -5.99
CA SER A 94 -0.01 11.54 -4.57
C SER A 94 -0.17 10.12 -4.00
N VAL A 95 -1.12 9.33 -4.51
CA VAL A 95 -1.28 7.91 -4.13
C VAL A 95 -0.09 7.08 -4.61
N THR A 96 0.36 7.28 -5.85
CA THR A 96 1.57 6.64 -6.40
C THR A 96 2.82 7.01 -5.60
N VAL A 97 3.01 8.29 -5.28
CA VAL A 97 4.14 8.76 -4.45
C VAL A 97 4.12 8.06 -3.09
N LYS A 98 2.95 8.02 -2.44
CA LYS A 98 2.81 7.37 -1.13
C LYS A 98 3.09 5.87 -1.20
N LEU A 99 2.63 5.20 -2.27
CA LEU A 99 2.89 3.79 -2.49
C LEU A 99 4.38 3.52 -2.71
N LEU A 100 5.06 4.31 -3.54
CA LEU A 100 6.51 4.18 -3.79
C LEU A 100 7.31 4.33 -2.48
N ASN A 101 6.97 5.34 -1.67
CA ASN A 101 7.61 5.51 -0.35
C ASN A 101 7.35 4.30 0.56
N ALA A 102 6.14 3.74 0.57
CA ALA A 102 5.84 2.56 1.35
C ALA A 102 6.62 1.32 0.85
N LEU A 103 6.80 1.16 -0.46
CA LEU A 103 7.54 0.04 -1.05
C LEU A 103 9.02 0.01 -0.63
N GLN A 104 9.62 1.16 -0.30
CA GLN A 104 10.99 1.20 0.26
C GLN A 104 11.09 0.41 1.58
N SER A 105 10.02 0.41 2.39
CA SER A 105 9.95 -0.36 3.65
C SER A 105 9.83 -1.87 3.41
N PHE A 106 9.45 -2.32 2.22
CA PHE A 106 9.26 -3.74 1.93
C PHE A 106 10.61 -4.45 1.74
N GLY A 107 11.62 -3.75 1.22
CA GLY A 107 12.98 -4.25 1.05
C GLY A 107 13.02 -5.60 0.31
N THR A 108 13.78 -6.55 0.87
CA THR A 108 14.00 -7.89 0.28
C THR A 108 12.74 -8.76 0.20
N ASN A 109 11.62 -8.33 0.80
CA ASN A 109 10.33 -9.02 0.62
C ASN A 109 9.85 -8.95 -0.84
N LEU A 110 10.33 -7.99 -1.63
CA LEU A 110 9.94 -7.80 -3.03
C LEU A 110 10.82 -8.53 -4.04
N ASP A 111 11.94 -9.14 -3.63
CA ASP A 111 12.97 -9.67 -4.55
C ASP A 111 12.38 -10.57 -5.65
N ASP A 112 11.49 -11.49 -5.28
CA ASP A 112 10.86 -12.44 -6.21
C ASP A 112 9.88 -11.76 -7.19
N TYR A 113 9.47 -10.52 -6.90
CA TYR A 113 8.45 -9.76 -7.63
C TYR A 113 9.02 -8.51 -8.32
N MET A 114 10.31 -8.19 -8.16
CA MET A 114 10.94 -7.01 -8.75
C MET A 114 10.77 -6.93 -10.27
N HIS A 115 10.84 -8.07 -10.95
CA HIS A 115 10.64 -8.15 -12.40
C HIS A 115 9.26 -7.64 -12.86
N LEU A 116 8.24 -7.66 -11.98
CA LEU A 116 6.91 -7.12 -12.26
C LEU A 116 6.82 -5.63 -11.95
N LEU A 117 7.55 -5.15 -10.93
CA LEU A 117 7.46 -3.79 -10.42
C LEU A 117 8.40 -2.82 -11.13
N ILE A 118 9.58 -3.27 -11.55
CA ILE A 118 10.57 -2.41 -12.21
C ILE A 118 10.05 -1.80 -13.52
N PRO A 119 9.46 -2.56 -14.47
CA PRO A 119 8.97 -1.96 -15.71
C PRO A 119 7.97 -0.81 -15.53
N PRO A 120 6.90 -0.93 -14.70
CA PRO A 120 6.00 0.20 -14.48
C PRO A 120 6.65 1.35 -13.70
N ILE A 121 7.56 1.08 -12.76
CA ILE A 121 8.32 2.14 -12.05
C ILE A 121 9.16 2.95 -13.05
N VAL A 122 9.88 2.29 -13.97
CA VAL A 122 10.64 2.97 -15.02
C VAL A 122 9.74 3.81 -15.93
N ARG A 123 8.56 3.31 -16.32
CA ARG A 123 7.60 4.10 -17.12
C ARG A 123 7.10 5.35 -16.41
N LEU A 124 6.96 5.30 -15.08
CA LEU A 124 6.60 6.49 -14.29
C LEU A 124 7.69 7.59 -14.41
N PHE A 125 8.95 7.22 -14.61
CA PHE A 125 10.01 8.20 -14.85
C PHE A 125 9.99 8.82 -16.24
N GLU A 126 9.82 7.97 -17.24
CA GLU A 126 9.97 8.35 -18.64
C GLU A 126 8.79 9.17 -19.16
N SER A 127 7.62 9.07 -18.52
CA SER A 127 6.43 9.81 -18.97
C SER A 127 6.63 11.33 -18.84
N SER A 128 6.68 12.00 -19.99
CA SER A 128 6.83 13.46 -20.13
C SER A 128 5.67 14.27 -19.54
N ASP A 129 4.53 13.62 -19.29
CA ASP A 129 3.36 14.19 -18.62
C ASP A 129 3.57 14.36 -17.11
N ILE A 130 4.54 13.66 -16.52
CA ILE A 130 4.90 13.81 -15.11
C ILE A 130 5.95 14.92 -15.00
N LYS A 131 5.46 16.16 -14.93
CA LYS A 131 6.24 17.34 -14.53
C LYS A 131 6.54 17.38 -13.03
N ASP A 132 6.02 16.40 -12.28
CA ASP A 132 6.09 16.38 -10.83
C ASP A 132 7.41 15.76 -10.34
N SER A 133 8.25 16.59 -9.73
CA SER A 133 9.55 16.16 -9.19
C SER A 133 9.40 15.07 -8.13
N ASP A 134 8.29 15.07 -7.38
CA ASP A 134 8.13 14.23 -6.19
C ASP A 134 7.94 12.76 -6.57
N VAL A 135 7.22 12.48 -7.66
CA VAL A 135 7.07 11.11 -8.21
C VAL A 135 8.42 10.57 -8.65
N LYS A 136 9.22 11.40 -9.33
CA LYS A 136 10.55 11.01 -9.80
C LYS A 136 11.48 10.75 -8.62
N ILE A 137 11.52 11.62 -7.62
CA ILE A 137 12.37 11.44 -6.45
C ILE A 137 11.98 10.17 -5.67
N ALA A 138 10.68 9.90 -5.49
CA ALA A 138 10.20 8.75 -4.72
C ALA A 138 10.55 7.40 -5.36
N ALA A 139 10.59 7.33 -6.69
CA ALA A 139 10.88 6.09 -7.40
C ALA A 139 12.39 5.80 -7.57
N LEU A 140 13.29 6.76 -7.28
CA LEU A 140 14.76 6.60 -7.38
C LEU A 140 15.40 6.17 -6.06
N LYS A 141 14.65 6.24 -4.97
CA LYS A 141 15.07 5.87 -3.62
C LYS A 141 14.67 4.43 -3.34
#